data_AF-A0A9P0Q0H8-F1
#
_entry.id   AF-A0A9P0Q0H8-F1
#
_cell.length_a   1.000
_cell.length_b   1.000
_cell.length_c   1.000
_cell.angle_alpha   90.00
_cell.angle_beta   90.00
_cell.angle_gamma   90.00
#
_symmetry.space_group_name_H-M   'P 1'
#
loop_
_entity.id
_entity.type
_entity.pdbx_description
1 polymer ?
#
loop_
_entity_poly.entity_id
_entity_poly.type
_entity_poly.pdbx_seq_one_letter_code
_entity_poly.pdbx_strand_id
1 'polypeptide(L)'
;MLSKTELASYGSGTLTKPFLDRVFETCLTYAGEMDYKTYLDLVLALENRAEPQALAFLFKILDIKEERYLDAFTLNYFFRGIQEQMKAHGSEAVSFEDVKDELFDMVRPADPEKITLADLVACGQGDTFVSILIEFHGFWTYENREAMSSEPSQD
;
A
#
# COMPACT_ATOMS: atom_id res chain seq x y z
N MET A 1 11.93 -13.31 -17.61
CA MET A 1 10.76 -12.94 -16.79
C MET A 1 11.31 -12.19 -15.59
N LEU A 2 10.50 -11.41 -14.86
CA LEU A 2 10.97 -10.53 -13.80
C LEU A 2 10.92 -11.25 -12.45
N SER A 3 12.03 -11.25 -11.72
CA SER A 3 12.10 -11.79 -10.36
C SER A 3 11.60 -10.79 -9.32
N LYS A 4 11.27 -11.30 -8.13
CA LYS A 4 10.87 -10.47 -6.99
C LYS A 4 11.96 -9.47 -6.58
N THR A 5 13.23 -9.88 -6.65
CA THR A 5 14.37 -9.03 -6.31
C THR A 5 14.53 -7.87 -7.29
N GLU A 6 14.29 -8.11 -8.59
CA GLU A 6 14.31 -7.04 -9.60
C GLU A 6 13.12 -6.10 -9.45
N LEU A 7 11.94 -6.60 -9.07
CA LEU A 7 10.79 -5.73 -8.80
C LEU A 7 10.98 -4.85 -7.56
N ALA A 8 11.74 -5.32 -6.57
CA ALA A 8 11.93 -4.59 -5.31
C ALA A 8 12.58 -3.21 -5.50
N SER A 9 13.33 -2.99 -6.58
CA SER A 9 13.93 -1.70 -6.91
C SER A 9 13.03 -0.79 -7.76
N TYR A 10 11.77 -1.19 -8.02
CA TYR A 10 10.81 -0.36 -8.76
C TYR A 10 10.48 0.94 -8.00
N GLY A 11 10.30 2.04 -8.74
CA GLY A 11 9.93 3.34 -8.19
C GLY A 11 11.01 3.88 -7.23
N SER A 12 10.61 4.21 -6.00
CA SER A 12 11.51 4.63 -4.92
C SER A 12 12.36 3.47 -4.36
N GLY A 13 12.09 2.22 -4.75
CA GLY A 13 12.71 1.04 -4.15
C GLY A 13 12.23 0.75 -2.72
N THR A 14 11.12 1.36 -2.30
CA THR A 14 10.61 1.23 -0.93
C THR A 14 9.37 0.35 -0.78
N LEU A 15 8.98 -0.37 -1.85
CA LEU A 15 7.91 -1.36 -1.78
C LEU A 15 8.22 -2.39 -0.70
N THR A 16 7.26 -2.65 0.19
CA THR A 16 7.50 -3.50 1.36
C THR A 16 7.59 -4.98 0.96
N LYS A 17 8.37 -5.75 1.73
CA LYS A 17 8.47 -7.19 1.52
C LYS A 17 7.09 -7.90 1.55
N PRO A 18 6.17 -7.61 2.50
CA PRO A 18 4.82 -8.18 2.49
C PRO A 18 4.03 -7.88 1.21
N PHE A 19 4.09 -6.63 0.70
CA PHE A 19 3.44 -6.30 -0.56
C PHE A 19 4.03 -7.08 -1.73
N LEU A 20 5.36 -7.13 -1.86
CA LEU A 20 6.02 -7.88 -2.92
C LEU A 20 5.74 -9.39 -2.83
N ASP A 21 5.66 -9.97 -1.61
CA ASP A 21 5.25 -11.36 -1.42
C ASP A 21 3.84 -11.58 -2.00
N ARG A 22 2.89 -10.73 -1.60
CA ARG A 22 1.49 -10.81 -2.08
C ARG A 22 1.36 -10.60 -3.58
N VAL A 23 2.16 -9.74 -4.20
CA VAL A 23 2.18 -9.57 -5.65
C VAL A 23 2.50 -10.89 -6.35
N PHE A 24 3.55 -11.59 -5.91
CA PHE A 24 3.99 -12.86 -6.54
C PHE A 24 3.10 -14.06 -6.18
N GLU A 25 2.35 -13.98 -5.08
CA GLU A 25 1.33 -14.97 -4.72
C GLU A 25 0.01 -14.77 -5.48
N THR A 26 -0.35 -13.53 -5.78
CA THR A 26 -1.67 -13.18 -6.36
C THR A 26 -1.63 -13.11 -7.88
N CYS A 27 -0.49 -12.71 -8.45
CA CYS A 27 -0.31 -12.54 -9.87
C CYS A 27 0.22 -13.81 -10.53
N LEU A 28 0.04 -13.92 -11.85
CA LEU A 28 0.54 -15.06 -12.61
C LEU A 28 2.07 -15.05 -12.63
N THR A 29 2.66 -16.16 -12.19
CA THR A 29 4.10 -16.36 -12.22
C THR A 29 4.45 -17.71 -12.84
N TYR A 30 5.63 -17.79 -13.45
CA TYR A 30 6.20 -18.99 -14.04
C TYR A 30 7.52 -19.29 -13.36
N ALA A 31 7.58 -20.39 -12.60
CA ALA A 31 8.74 -20.74 -11.77
C ALA A 31 9.18 -19.61 -10.81
N GLY A 32 8.21 -18.84 -10.29
CA GLY A 32 8.47 -17.70 -9.38
C GLY A 32 8.85 -16.40 -10.08
N GLU A 33 8.81 -16.33 -11.41
CA GLU A 33 9.08 -15.12 -12.19
C GLU A 33 7.80 -14.58 -12.86
N MET A 34 7.65 -13.26 -12.88
CA MET A 34 6.52 -12.56 -13.48
C MET A 34 6.74 -12.32 -14.97
N ASP A 35 5.73 -12.54 -15.81
CA ASP A 35 5.84 -12.25 -17.23
C ASP A 35 5.68 -10.74 -17.54
N TYR A 36 5.99 -10.35 -18.77
CA TYR A 36 5.96 -8.93 -19.17
C TYR A 36 4.56 -8.33 -19.06
N LYS A 37 3.51 -9.10 -19.42
CA LYS A 37 2.13 -8.63 -19.36
C LYS A 37 1.71 -8.33 -17.93
N THR A 38 1.95 -9.27 -17.01
CA THR A 38 1.62 -9.11 -15.59
C THR A 38 2.40 -7.96 -14.96
N TYR A 39 3.67 -7.80 -15.33
CA TYR A 39 4.47 -6.65 -14.90
C TYR A 39 3.89 -5.33 -15.40
N LEU A 40 3.49 -5.24 -16.67
CA LEU A 40 2.87 -4.04 -17.22
C LEU A 40 1.56 -3.72 -16.50
N ASP A 41 0.71 -4.72 -16.26
CA ASP A 41 -0.57 -4.54 -15.54
C ASP A 41 -0.32 -4.02 -14.11
N LEU A 42 0.70 -4.55 -13.41
CA LEU A 42 1.12 -4.06 -12.08
C LEU A 42 1.63 -2.62 -12.12
N VAL A 43 2.54 -2.31 -13.04
CA VAL A 43 3.12 -0.96 -13.19
C VAL A 43 2.02 0.06 -13.48
N LEU A 44 1.11 -0.25 -14.40
CA LEU A 44 -0.02 0.64 -14.72
C LEU A 44 -0.90 0.89 -13.49
N ALA A 45 -1.14 -0.13 -12.67
CA ALA A 45 -1.88 0.04 -11.43
C ALA A 45 -1.12 0.90 -10.40
N LEU A 46 0.21 0.71 -10.27
CA LEU A 46 1.04 1.49 -9.35
C LEU A 46 1.19 2.96 -9.77
N GLU A 47 1.20 3.27 -11.07
CA GLU A 47 1.32 4.64 -11.57
C GLU A 47 -0.02 5.40 -11.56
N ASN A 48 -1.15 4.68 -11.55
CA ASN A 48 -2.49 5.26 -11.67
C ASN A 48 -3.38 4.87 -10.48
N ARG A 49 -2.84 4.86 -9.25
CA ARG A 49 -3.53 4.33 -8.06
C ARG A 49 -4.87 5.00 -7.75
N ALA A 50 -5.10 6.22 -8.21
CA ALA A 50 -6.37 6.92 -8.04
C ALA A 50 -7.49 6.33 -8.92
N GLU A 51 -7.16 5.60 -9.99
CA GLU A 51 -8.14 5.03 -10.91
C GLU A 51 -8.83 3.82 -10.28
N PRO A 52 -10.17 3.68 -10.40
CA PRO A 52 -10.91 2.56 -9.82
C PRO A 52 -10.40 1.17 -10.23
N GLN A 53 -9.91 1.02 -11.46
CA GLN A 53 -9.36 -0.23 -11.98
C GLN A 53 -8.01 -0.56 -11.33
N ALA A 54 -7.18 0.45 -11.07
CA ALA A 54 -5.92 0.28 -10.36
C ALA A 54 -6.18 -0.09 -8.89
N LEU A 55 -7.12 0.61 -8.24
CA LEU A 55 -7.57 0.26 -6.88
C LEU A 55 -8.09 -1.17 -6.82
N ALA A 56 -8.90 -1.61 -7.78
CA ALA A 56 -9.41 -2.98 -7.81
C ALA A 56 -8.28 -4.01 -7.93
N PHE A 57 -7.27 -3.75 -8.76
CA PHE A 57 -6.11 -4.60 -8.91
C PHE A 57 -5.29 -4.69 -7.62
N LEU A 58 -5.00 -3.53 -7.00
CA LEU A 58 -4.20 -3.45 -5.77
C LEU A 58 -4.98 -4.02 -4.57
N PHE A 59 -6.29 -3.80 -4.51
CA PHE A 59 -7.15 -4.37 -3.48
C PHE A 59 -7.11 -5.90 -3.50
N LYS A 60 -7.09 -6.52 -4.68
CA LYS A 60 -6.95 -7.99 -4.80
C LYS A 60 -5.64 -8.49 -4.18
N ILE A 61 -4.56 -7.72 -4.29
CA ILE A 61 -3.26 -8.06 -3.68
C ILE A 61 -3.32 -7.88 -2.15
N LEU A 62 -3.99 -6.82 -1.69
CA LEU A 62 -4.15 -6.49 -0.27
C LEU A 62 -5.12 -7.44 0.47
N ASP A 63 -6.14 -7.98 -0.20
CA ASP A 63 -7.12 -8.90 0.39
C ASP A 63 -6.51 -10.29 0.61
N ILE A 64 -5.69 -10.41 1.66
CA ILE A 64 -4.97 -11.64 2.00
C ILE A 64 -5.89 -12.80 2.41
N LYS A 65 -7.12 -12.50 2.83
CA LYS A 65 -8.11 -13.50 3.29
C LYS A 65 -9.09 -13.91 2.19
N GLU A 66 -9.11 -13.17 1.07
CA GLU A 66 -10.06 -13.33 -0.03
C GLU A 66 -11.53 -13.17 0.41
N GLU A 67 -11.76 -12.32 1.42
CA GLU A 67 -13.08 -12.07 2.01
C GLU A 67 -13.78 -10.83 1.43
N ARG A 68 -13.12 -10.13 0.48
CA ARG A 68 -13.56 -8.90 -0.18
C ARG A 68 -13.62 -7.67 0.74
N TYR A 69 -12.93 -7.73 1.87
CA TYR A 69 -12.70 -6.60 2.76
C TYR A 69 -11.32 -6.68 3.40
N LEU A 70 -10.80 -5.52 3.81
CA LEU A 70 -9.59 -5.40 4.60
C LEU A 70 -10.00 -5.10 6.04
N ASP A 71 -9.44 -5.85 6.98
CA ASP A 71 -9.65 -5.67 8.41
C ASP A 71 -8.35 -5.31 9.13
N ALA A 72 -8.41 -5.05 10.43
CA ALA A 72 -7.24 -4.68 11.24
C ALA A 72 -6.10 -5.70 11.14
N PHE A 73 -6.40 -7.01 11.01
CA PHE A 73 -5.38 -8.02 10.80
C PHE A 73 -4.62 -7.81 9.48
N THR A 74 -5.37 -7.55 8.41
CA THR A 74 -4.81 -7.30 7.07
C THR A 74 -3.95 -6.04 7.05
N LEU A 75 -4.44 -4.95 7.67
CA LEU A 75 -3.66 -3.70 7.78
C LEU A 75 -2.36 -3.92 8.57
N ASN A 76 -2.42 -4.62 9.70
CA ASN A 76 -1.25 -4.92 10.53
C ASN A 76 -0.21 -5.77 9.78
N TYR A 77 -0.66 -6.72 8.95
CA TYR A 77 0.22 -7.56 8.16
C TYR A 77 1.13 -6.72 7.24
N PHE A 78 0.57 -5.74 6.52
CA PHE A 78 1.36 -4.84 5.66
C PHE A 78 2.16 -3.81 6.48
N PHE A 79 1.57 -3.28 7.54
CA PHE A 79 2.23 -2.28 8.39
C PHE A 79 3.52 -2.81 9.03
N ARG A 80 3.61 -4.10 9.35
CA ARG A 80 4.86 -4.71 9.83
C ARG A 80 6.03 -4.52 8.85
N GLY A 81 5.76 -4.56 7.55
CA GLY A 81 6.77 -4.29 6.51
C GLY A 81 7.24 -2.83 6.50
N ILE A 82 6.36 -1.90 6.86
CA ILE A 82 6.71 -0.49 7.05
C ILE A 82 7.56 -0.32 8.31
N GLN A 83 7.15 -0.94 9.43
CA GLN A 83 7.90 -0.88 10.69
C GLN A 83 9.33 -1.44 10.57
N GLU A 84 9.52 -2.51 9.79
CA GLU A 84 10.85 -3.04 9.47
C GLU A 84 11.73 -1.99 8.77
N GLN A 85 11.17 -1.26 7.80
CA GLN A 85 11.90 -0.19 7.10
C GLN A 85 12.15 1.03 8.00
N MET A 86 11.19 1.43 8.84
CA MET A 86 11.39 2.49 9.83
C MET A 86 12.58 2.18 10.75
N LYS A 87 12.62 0.94 11.27
CA LYS A 87 13.73 0.49 12.12
C LYS A 87 15.07 0.51 11.39
N ALA A 88 15.09 0.13 10.11
CA ALA A 88 16.30 0.15 9.30
C ALA A 88 16.82 1.58 9.05
N HIS A 89 15.93 2.57 8.98
CA HIS A 89 16.27 3.99 8.81
C HIS A 89 16.50 4.73 10.14
N GLY A 90 16.33 4.07 11.28
CA GLY A 90 16.50 4.68 12.61
C GLY A 90 15.37 5.63 13.00
N SER A 91 14.20 5.51 12.37
CA SER A 91 13.00 6.29 12.70
C SER A 91 12.35 5.82 14.00
N GLU A 92 11.62 6.73 14.66
CA GLU A 92 10.84 6.40 15.85
C GLU A 92 9.70 5.42 15.53
N ALA A 93 9.33 4.59 16.51
CA ALA A 93 8.26 3.62 16.32
C ALA A 93 6.89 4.32 16.31
N VAL A 94 6.08 4.04 15.30
CA VAL A 94 4.69 4.49 15.20
C VAL A 94 3.74 3.38 15.67
N SER A 95 2.69 3.78 16.40
CA SER A 95 1.65 2.90 16.90
C SER A 95 0.80 2.37 15.75
N PHE A 96 0.61 1.05 15.70
CA PHE A 96 -0.32 0.46 14.72
C PHE A 96 -1.76 0.91 14.98
N GLU A 97 -2.18 1.05 16.24
CA GLU A 97 -3.56 1.45 16.56
C GLU A 97 -3.87 2.85 16.02
N ASP A 98 -2.93 3.79 16.13
CA ASP A 98 -3.11 5.16 15.64
C ASP A 98 -3.19 5.17 14.11
N VAL A 99 -2.29 4.46 13.42
CA VAL A 99 -2.31 4.33 11.95
C VAL A 99 -3.59 3.64 11.48
N LYS A 100 -4.03 2.60 12.19
CA LYS A 100 -5.26 1.88 11.88
C LYS A 100 -6.47 2.83 12.03
N ASP A 101 -6.58 3.54 13.14
CA ASP A 101 -7.67 4.50 13.36
C ASP A 101 -7.67 5.59 12.26
N GLU A 102 -6.51 6.14 11.90
CA GLU A 102 -6.38 7.10 10.80
C GLU A 102 -6.82 6.53 9.44
N LEU A 103 -6.46 5.29 9.12
CA LEU A 103 -6.88 4.63 7.88
C LEU A 103 -8.40 4.41 7.83
N PHE A 104 -9.01 4.02 8.95
CA PHE A 104 -10.47 3.88 9.03
C PHE A 104 -11.18 5.24 8.96
N ASP A 105 -10.64 6.28 9.58
CA ASP A 105 -11.15 7.65 9.50
C ASP A 105 -10.99 8.28 8.10
N MET A 106 -9.93 7.91 7.38
CA MET A 106 -9.72 8.31 5.99
C MET A 106 -10.80 7.72 5.08
N VAL A 107 -11.06 6.41 5.23
CA VAL A 107 -11.96 5.68 4.33
C VAL A 107 -13.44 5.87 4.71
N ARG A 108 -13.75 5.95 6.00
CA ARG A 108 -15.12 5.96 6.56
C ARG A 108 -15.99 4.85 5.98
N PRO A 109 -15.59 3.58 6.16
CA PRO A 109 -16.32 2.46 5.59
C PRO A 109 -17.74 2.34 6.13
N ALA A 110 -18.62 1.70 5.35
CA ALA A 110 -19.99 1.43 5.79
C ALA A 110 -20.06 0.49 7.01
N ASP A 111 -19.12 -0.45 7.12
CA ASP A 111 -18.91 -1.32 8.27
C ASP A 111 -17.67 -0.83 9.04
N PRO A 112 -17.77 -0.47 10.33
CA PRO A 112 -16.66 0.10 11.10
C PRO A 112 -15.41 -0.79 11.22
N GLU A 113 -15.52 -2.08 10.93
CA GLU A 113 -14.39 -3.03 11.06
C GLU A 113 -13.88 -3.53 9.69
N LYS A 114 -14.52 -3.12 8.59
CA LYS A 114 -14.26 -3.69 7.25
C LYS A 114 -14.20 -2.62 6.18
N ILE A 115 -13.05 -2.52 5.53
CA ILE A 115 -12.84 -1.65 4.37
C ILE A 115 -13.03 -2.48 3.09
N THR A 116 -14.08 -2.19 2.32
CA THR A 116 -14.31 -2.83 1.01
C THR A 116 -13.68 -2.02 -0.12
N LEU A 117 -13.55 -2.63 -1.31
CA LEU A 117 -13.17 -1.89 -2.52
C LEU A 117 -14.14 -0.73 -2.82
N ALA A 118 -15.44 -0.92 -2.55
CA ALA A 118 -16.42 0.13 -2.78
C ALA A 118 -16.18 1.33 -1.85
N ASP A 119 -15.84 1.09 -0.59
CA ASP A 119 -15.49 2.15 0.36
C ASP A 119 -14.24 2.92 -0.09
N LEU A 120 -13.19 2.21 -0.53
CA LEU A 120 -11.95 2.83 -1.02
C LEU A 120 -12.14 3.68 -2.27
N VAL A 121 -12.99 3.23 -3.21
CA VAL A 121 -13.32 4.02 -4.39
C VAL A 121 -14.16 5.23 -4.00
N ALA A 122 -15.11 5.07 -3.07
CA ALA A 122 -16.03 6.14 -2.67
C ALA A 122 -15.37 7.23 -1.81
N CYS A 123 -14.34 6.90 -1.03
CA CYS A 123 -13.70 7.86 -0.12
C CYS A 123 -12.84 8.92 -0.84
N GLY A 124 -12.41 8.65 -2.08
CA GLY A 124 -11.57 9.55 -2.87
C GLY A 124 -10.13 9.70 -2.36
N GLN A 125 -9.69 8.80 -1.46
CA GLN A 125 -8.34 8.77 -0.87
C GLN A 125 -7.68 7.38 -1.02
N GLY A 126 -8.19 6.55 -1.94
CA GLY A 126 -7.74 5.17 -2.11
C GLY A 126 -6.27 5.06 -2.52
N ASP A 127 -5.75 6.02 -3.29
CA ASP A 127 -4.34 6.09 -3.67
C ASP A 127 -3.43 6.29 -2.46
N THR A 128 -3.78 7.24 -1.58
CA THR A 128 -3.06 7.51 -0.33
C THR A 128 -3.14 6.32 0.61
N PHE A 129 -4.34 5.76 0.81
CA PHE A 129 -4.55 4.55 1.61
C PHE A 129 -3.63 3.40 1.15
N VAL A 130 -3.58 3.13 -0.15
CA VAL A 130 -2.75 2.06 -0.70
C VAL A 130 -1.26 2.38 -0.50
N SER A 131 -0.82 3.61 -0.79
CA SER A 131 0.57 4.04 -0.61
C SER A 131 1.09 3.85 0.82
N ILE A 132 0.28 4.17 1.83
CA ILE A 132 0.62 3.97 3.26
C ILE A 132 0.92 2.50 3.54
N LEU A 133 0.16 1.58 2.96
CA LEU A 133 0.29 0.14 3.23
C LEU A 133 1.43 -0.53 2.45
N ILE A 134 1.70 -0.09 1.22
CA ILE A 134 2.57 -0.86 0.31
C ILE A 134 4.01 -0.36 0.23
N GLU A 135 4.30 0.89 0.60
CA GLU A 135 5.63 1.48 0.44
C GLU A 135 6.02 2.44 1.56
N PHE A 136 7.28 2.35 2.02
CA PHE A 136 7.77 3.19 3.11
C PHE A 136 7.80 4.67 2.75
N HIS A 137 8.15 5.03 1.51
CA HIS A 137 8.13 6.44 1.11
C HIS A 137 6.72 7.05 1.16
N GLY A 138 5.70 6.30 0.73
CA GLY A 138 4.29 6.72 0.79
C GLY A 138 3.82 6.92 2.23
N PHE A 139 4.14 5.95 3.10
CA PHE A 139 3.90 6.09 4.54
C PHE A 139 4.61 7.32 5.12
N TRP A 140 5.91 7.47 4.87
CA TRP A 140 6.71 8.56 5.43
C TRP A 140 6.20 9.95 5.03
N THR A 141 5.83 10.11 3.76
CA THR A 141 5.24 11.36 3.24
C THR A 141 3.92 11.69 3.93
N TYR A 142 3.09 10.68 4.17
CA TYR A 142 1.82 10.85 4.88
C TYR A 142 2.03 11.25 6.35
N GLU A 143 2.91 10.55 7.08
CA GLU A 143 3.19 10.86 8.49
C GLU A 143 3.75 12.28 8.67
N ASN A 144 4.53 12.77 7.71
CA ASN A 144 5.16 14.10 7.77
C ASN A 144 4.37 15.20 7.04
N ARG A 145 3.12 14.93 6.62
CA ARG A 145 2.30 15.85 5.81
C ARG A 145 2.09 17.22 6.46
N GLU A 146 1.95 17.27 7.79
CA GLU A 146 1.70 18.50 8.54
C GLU A 146 2.97 19.37 8.66
N ALA A 147 4.13 18.74 8.81
CA ALA A 147 5.41 19.45 8.83
C ALA A 147 5.70 20.08 7.46
N MET A 148 5.42 19.36 6.37
CA MET A 148 5.65 19.85 5.00
C MET A 148 4.70 20.98 4.58
N SER A 149 3.49 21.03 5.15
CA SER A 149 2.54 22.13 4.90
C SER A 149 2.84 23.39 5.74
N SER A 150 3.82 23.33 6.64
CA SER A 150 4.23 24.46 7.49
C SER A 150 5.50 25.17 7.01
N GLU A 151 6.14 24.74 5.93
CA GLU A 151 7.27 25.45 5.32
C GLU A 151 6.78 26.73 4.63
N PRO A 152 7.23 27.94 5.05
CA PRO A 152 6.87 29.16 4.34
C PRO A 152 7.45 29.10 2.94
N SER A 153 6.58 29.33 1.94
CA SER A 153 6.99 29.51 0.55
C SER A 153 8.12 30.54 0.51
N GLN A 154 9.33 30.11 0.16
CA GLN A 154 10.42 31.02 -0.13
C GLN A 154 10.10 31.66 -1.49
N ASP A 155 9.45 32.82 -1.46
CA ASP A 155 9.38 33.78 -2.58
C ASP A 155 10.78 34.32 -2.93
#